data_AF-A0A6A6ZZ23-F1
#
_entry.id   AF-A0A6A6ZZ23-F1
#
_cell.length_a   1.000
_cell.length_b   1.000
_cell.length_c   1.000
_cell.angle_alpha   90.00
_cell.angle_beta   90.00
_cell.angle_gamma   90.00
#
_symmetry.space_group_name_H-M   'P 1'
#
loop_
_entity.id
_entity.type
_entity.pdbx_description
1 polymer ?
#
loop_
_entity_poly.entity_id
_entity_poly.type
_entity_poly.pdbx_seq_one_letter_code
_entity_poly.pdbx_strand_id
1 'polypeptide(L)'
;MADKNALVRELPGLCQANRQLFYEATPIFLARNITSWNTPTSKQFLNLFAYFPGDAATKGVGQFSMNNWTEEGTAVQTELISKFTNLKFLNVIFSFPSIVDGVPMEKFDYSNEQALWWNTGLHYDPEQDRSVEEEKAFLAKDLETFVAKFGLDRIIEMPKLNGLQFRFYVRSGGENVIGGGEPYRHRLCNPLWRWATQKLAEKWGVDVDNEEFHVTTTMPEDYDHVNMD
;
A
#
# COMPACT_ATOMS: atom_id res chain seq x y z
N MET A 1 29.39 9.43 -14.69
CA MET A 1 28.84 8.06 -14.51
C MET A 1 29.32 7.57 -13.16
N ALA A 2 28.42 7.30 -12.21
CA ALA A 2 28.83 6.72 -10.94
C ALA A 2 29.41 5.32 -11.20
N ASP A 3 30.58 5.05 -10.64
CA ASP A 3 31.29 3.78 -10.78
C ASP A 3 30.42 2.65 -10.23
N LYS A 4 29.98 1.74 -11.11
CA LYS A 4 29.13 0.59 -10.77
C LYS A 4 29.78 -0.33 -9.71
N ASN A 5 31.08 -0.18 -9.46
CA ASN A 5 31.80 -0.93 -8.43
C ASN A 5 31.68 -0.34 -7.02
N ALA A 6 31.24 0.92 -6.85
CA ALA A 6 31.23 1.58 -5.55
C ALA A 6 30.19 0.98 -4.59
N LEU A 7 28.97 0.70 -5.06
CA LEU A 7 27.89 0.08 -4.26
C LEU A 7 28.22 -1.36 -3.82
N VAL A 8 29.08 -2.06 -4.55
CA VAL A 8 29.45 -3.45 -4.26
C VAL A 8 30.49 -3.53 -3.15
N ARG A 9 31.29 -2.48 -2.96
CA ARG A 9 32.29 -2.41 -1.88
C ARG A 9 31.67 -2.21 -0.49
N GLU A 10 30.42 -1.78 -0.43
CA GLU A 10 29.68 -1.54 0.81
C GLU A 10 28.89 -2.76 1.30
N LEU A 11 28.84 -3.85 0.52
CA LEU A 11 28.22 -5.10 0.98
C LEU A 11 29.14 -5.83 1.96
N PRO A 12 28.60 -6.51 3.00
CA PRO A 12 29.41 -7.25 3.98
C PRO A 12 30.40 -8.21 3.31
N GLY A 13 31.60 -8.38 3.86
CA GLY A 13 32.73 -9.08 3.22
C GLY A 13 32.44 -10.50 2.68
N LEU A 14 31.40 -11.19 3.17
CA LEU A 14 30.92 -12.45 2.61
C LEU A 14 30.48 -12.32 1.13
N CYS A 15 29.97 -11.16 0.73
CA CYS A 15 29.51 -10.85 -0.62
C CYS A 15 30.65 -10.63 -1.62
N GLN A 16 31.83 -10.25 -1.12
CA GLN A 16 33.03 -10.01 -1.95
C GLN A 16 33.86 -11.27 -2.16
N ALA A 17 33.80 -12.23 -1.23
CA ALA A 17 34.62 -13.44 -1.27
C ALA A 17 34.09 -14.52 -2.23
N ASN A 18 32.77 -14.64 -2.40
CA ASN A 18 32.18 -15.59 -3.34
C ASN A 18 30.90 -15.04 -3.97
N ARG A 19 31.07 -14.39 -5.11
CA ARG A 19 30.00 -13.75 -5.87
C ARG A 19 28.91 -14.75 -6.29
N GLN A 20 29.30 -15.98 -6.61
CA GLN A 20 28.36 -17.07 -6.96
C GLN A 20 27.51 -17.45 -5.75
N LEU A 21 28.14 -17.68 -4.59
CA LEU A 21 27.43 -18.04 -3.36
C LEU A 21 26.48 -16.92 -2.91
N PHE A 22 26.86 -15.66 -3.09
CA PHE A 22 25.98 -14.52 -2.84
C PHE A 22 24.78 -14.52 -3.79
N TYR A 23 24.98 -14.66 -5.11
CA TYR A 23 23.86 -14.71 -6.06
C TYR A 23 22.95 -15.92 -5.85
N GLU A 24 23.51 -17.06 -5.46
CA GLU A 24 22.76 -18.29 -5.16
C GLU A 24 22.01 -18.21 -3.82
N ALA A 25 22.57 -17.52 -2.82
CA ALA A 25 21.96 -17.39 -1.49
C ALA A 25 21.06 -16.16 -1.33
N THR A 26 21.22 -15.11 -2.13
CA THR A 26 20.42 -13.87 -2.01
C THR A 26 18.92 -14.12 -2.22
N PRO A 27 18.46 -14.97 -3.15
CA PRO A 27 17.06 -15.38 -3.22
C PRO A 27 16.54 -16.10 -1.96
N ILE A 28 17.45 -16.67 -1.15
CA ILE A 28 17.13 -17.32 0.13
C ILE A 28 17.02 -16.27 1.26
N PHE A 29 17.82 -15.20 1.21
CA PHE A 29 17.87 -14.15 2.24
C PHE A 29 16.93 -12.96 2.00
N LEU A 30 16.58 -12.67 0.75
CA LEU A 30 15.49 -11.75 0.41
C LEU A 30 14.19 -12.45 0.76
N ALA A 31 13.83 -12.31 2.03
CA ALA A 31 12.66 -12.93 2.64
C ALA A 31 11.40 -12.77 1.77
N ARG A 32 10.43 -13.65 1.99
CA ARG A 32 9.08 -13.57 1.41
C ARG A 32 8.44 -12.19 1.60
N ASN A 33 8.92 -11.40 2.56
CA ASN A 33 8.41 -10.11 2.98
C ASN A 33 9.49 -9.04 2.77
N ILE A 34 9.26 -8.11 1.85
CA ILE A 34 10.14 -6.95 1.63
C ILE A 34 9.43 -5.69 2.10
N THR A 35 10.18 -4.73 2.63
CA THR A 35 9.67 -3.39 2.93
C THR A 35 10.52 -2.34 2.22
N SER A 36 9.90 -1.50 1.40
CA SER A 36 10.49 -0.27 0.93
C SER A 36 10.02 0.89 1.80
N TRP A 37 10.95 1.75 2.18
CA TRP A 37 10.68 2.84 3.12
C TRP A 37 10.27 4.14 2.45
N ASN A 38 10.68 4.35 1.20
CA ASN A 38 10.42 5.55 0.41
C ASN A 38 10.87 5.33 -1.06
N THR A 39 10.70 6.35 -1.90
CA THR A 39 11.13 6.30 -3.30
C THR A 39 12.63 6.03 -3.48
N PRO A 40 13.56 6.66 -2.73
CA PRO A 40 14.98 6.30 -2.76
C PRO A 40 15.26 4.81 -2.51
N THR A 41 14.66 4.23 -1.46
CA THR A 41 14.81 2.79 -1.17
C THR A 41 14.25 1.94 -2.31
N SER A 42 13.14 2.33 -2.92
CA SER A 42 12.60 1.62 -4.09
C SER A 42 13.57 1.65 -5.29
N LYS A 43 14.24 2.77 -5.54
CA LYS A 43 15.29 2.87 -6.57
C LYS A 43 16.49 1.96 -6.24
N GLN A 44 16.88 1.89 -4.97
CA GLN A 44 17.95 1.00 -4.53
C GLN A 44 17.58 -0.47 -4.77
N PHE A 45 16.35 -0.89 -4.46
CA PHE A 45 15.87 -2.23 -4.77
C PHE A 45 15.84 -2.52 -6.27
N LEU A 46 15.34 -1.60 -7.10
CA LEU A 46 15.37 -1.77 -8.56
C LEU A 46 16.80 -1.95 -9.09
N ASN A 47 17.73 -1.11 -8.62
CA ASN A 47 19.14 -1.22 -8.97
C ASN A 47 19.72 -2.55 -8.52
N LEU A 48 19.42 -3.00 -7.29
CA LEU A 48 19.84 -4.28 -6.75
C LEU A 48 19.32 -5.44 -7.61
N PHE A 49 18.02 -5.44 -7.92
CA PHE A 49 17.38 -6.49 -8.70
C PHE A 49 17.86 -6.56 -10.15
N ALA A 50 18.33 -5.45 -10.73
CA ALA A 50 18.94 -5.43 -12.06
C ALA A 50 20.22 -6.26 -12.16
N TYR A 51 20.87 -6.61 -11.04
CA TYR A 51 22.09 -7.45 -11.03
C TYR A 51 21.79 -8.95 -10.92
N PHE A 52 20.54 -9.36 -10.67
CA PHE A 52 20.19 -10.78 -10.57
C PHE A 52 19.70 -11.29 -11.94
N PRO A 53 20.17 -12.47 -12.40
CA PRO A 53 19.69 -13.06 -13.64
C PRO A 53 18.24 -13.54 -13.49
N GLY A 54 17.34 -12.97 -14.31
CA GLY A 54 15.92 -13.33 -14.35
C GLY A 54 15.15 -12.98 -13.08
N ASP A 55 13.94 -13.54 -12.95
CA ASP A 55 13.03 -13.26 -11.82
C ASP A 55 13.44 -14.00 -10.54
N ALA A 56 14.62 -14.63 -10.47
CA ALA A 56 14.98 -15.56 -9.38
C ALA A 56 14.93 -14.89 -7.99
N ALA A 57 15.42 -13.66 -7.87
CA ALA A 57 15.43 -12.90 -6.62
C ALA A 57 14.04 -12.35 -6.24
N THR A 58 13.16 -12.11 -7.21
CA THR A 58 11.87 -11.45 -7.01
C THR A 58 10.69 -12.43 -6.98
N LYS A 59 10.87 -13.64 -7.54
CA LYS A 59 9.91 -14.75 -7.54
C LYS A 59 9.61 -15.27 -6.14
N GLY A 60 10.53 -15.11 -5.18
CA GLY A 60 10.33 -15.49 -3.79
C GLY A 60 9.46 -14.52 -2.98
N VAL A 61 9.27 -13.30 -3.47
CA VAL A 61 8.57 -12.22 -2.76
C VAL A 61 7.07 -12.42 -2.87
N GLY A 62 6.46 -12.82 -1.75
CA GLY A 62 5.02 -13.03 -1.64
C GLY A 62 4.30 -11.87 -0.96
N GLN A 63 5.00 -11.08 -0.15
CA GLN A 63 4.45 -9.91 0.54
C GLN A 63 5.39 -8.72 0.40
N PHE A 64 4.82 -7.54 0.20
CA PHE A 64 5.57 -6.31 0.08
C PHE A 64 4.88 -5.16 0.80
N SER A 65 5.62 -4.38 1.57
CA SER A 65 5.14 -3.13 2.16
C SER A 65 5.86 -1.94 1.52
N MET A 66 5.09 -0.97 1.02
CA MET A 66 5.57 0.29 0.48
C MET A 66 5.20 1.42 1.44
N ASN A 67 6.21 1.99 2.10
CA ASN A 67 6.04 3.18 2.91
C ASN A 67 6.26 4.44 2.09
N ASN A 68 5.68 5.53 2.59
CA ASN A 68 5.86 6.86 2.02
C ASN A 68 5.55 6.87 0.52
N TRP A 69 4.40 6.31 0.12
CA TRP A 69 3.95 6.42 -1.27
C TRP A 69 3.65 7.88 -1.59
N THR A 70 4.35 8.44 -2.57
CA THR A 70 4.19 9.82 -3.05
C THR A 70 3.87 9.82 -4.54
N GLU A 71 3.25 10.89 -5.02
CA GLU A 71 2.95 11.06 -6.45
C GLU A 71 4.22 10.98 -7.32
N GLU A 72 5.27 11.68 -6.92
CA GLU A 72 6.59 11.65 -7.59
C GLU A 72 7.23 10.25 -7.53
N GLY A 73 6.91 9.47 -6.50
CA GLY A 73 7.40 8.12 -6.27
C GLY A 73 6.66 7.05 -7.07
N THR A 74 5.43 7.30 -7.49
CA THR A 74 4.51 6.31 -8.07
C THR A 74 5.17 5.51 -9.17
N ALA A 75 5.80 6.15 -10.17
CA ALA A 75 6.39 5.43 -11.30
C ALA A 75 7.44 4.39 -10.87
N VAL A 76 8.33 4.77 -9.96
CA VAL A 76 9.40 3.91 -9.42
C VAL A 76 8.81 2.80 -8.53
N GLN A 77 7.84 3.15 -7.70
CA GLN A 77 7.22 2.22 -6.76
C GLN A 77 6.40 1.15 -7.51
N THR A 78 5.63 1.53 -8.51
CA THR A 78 4.92 0.61 -9.40
C THR A 78 5.89 -0.24 -10.22
N GLU A 79 6.99 0.34 -10.73
CA GLU A 79 8.02 -0.44 -11.44
C GLU A 79 8.60 -1.53 -10.54
N LEU A 80 8.96 -1.20 -9.29
CA LEU A 80 9.48 -2.17 -8.32
C LEU A 80 8.47 -3.29 -8.05
N ILE A 81 7.22 -2.92 -7.79
CA ILE A 81 6.13 -3.87 -7.55
C ILE A 81 5.97 -4.84 -8.72
N SER A 82 6.06 -4.36 -9.96
CA SER A 82 5.93 -5.21 -11.15
C SER A 82 7.04 -6.26 -11.30
N LYS A 83 8.17 -6.13 -10.59
CA LYS A 83 9.21 -7.16 -10.54
C LYS A 83 8.80 -8.38 -9.71
N PHE A 84 7.84 -8.25 -8.80
CA PHE A 84 7.41 -9.31 -7.89
C PHE A 84 6.28 -10.14 -8.52
N THR A 85 6.64 -11.06 -9.42
CA THR A 85 5.68 -11.88 -10.18
C THR A 85 4.84 -12.87 -9.34
N ASN A 86 5.23 -13.09 -8.08
CA ASN A 86 4.51 -13.92 -7.11
C ASN A 86 3.95 -13.11 -5.94
N LEU A 87 3.85 -11.78 -6.07
CA LEU A 87 3.29 -10.94 -5.03
C LEU A 87 1.84 -11.32 -4.77
N LYS A 88 1.56 -11.71 -3.54
CA LYS A 88 0.23 -12.06 -3.03
C LYS A 88 -0.37 -10.94 -2.20
N PHE A 89 0.46 -10.30 -1.38
CA PHE A 89 0.02 -9.24 -0.49
C PHE A 89 0.81 -7.96 -0.71
N LEU A 90 0.12 -6.85 -0.91
CA LEU A 90 0.72 -5.51 -0.96
C LEU A 90 0.15 -4.64 0.14
N ASN A 91 1.01 -4.03 0.94
CA ASN A 91 0.64 -2.99 1.89
C ASN A 91 1.18 -1.64 1.41
N VAL A 92 0.29 -0.71 1.10
CA VAL A 92 0.56 0.65 0.65
C VAL A 92 0.31 1.60 1.80
N ILE A 93 1.36 2.27 2.26
CA ILE A 93 1.30 3.24 3.34
C ILE A 93 1.52 4.64 2.75
N PHE A 94 0.44 5.40 2.71
CA PHE A 94 0.44 6.80 2.37
C PHE A 94 0.85 7.62 3.59
N SER A 95 1.82 8.50 3.41
CA SER A 95 2.37 9.29 4.51
C SER A 95 2.37 10.76 4.15
N PHE A 96 1.67 11.56 4.94
CA PHE A 96 1.44 12.98 4.69
C PHE A 96 2.12 13.84 5.76
N PRO A 97 2.54 15.08 5.45
CA PRO A 97 3.02 16.01 6.48
C PRO A 97 1.97 16.30 7.56
N SER A 98 0.70 16.31 7.15
CA SER A 98 -0.48 16.42 8.01
C SER A 98 -1.67 15.77 7.32
N ILE A 99 -2.59 15.21 8.09
CA ILE A 99 -3.87 14.70 7.58
C ILE A 99 -4.95 15.61 8.16
N VAL A 100 -5.60 16.38 7.29
CA VAL A 100 -6.70 17.30 7.68
C VAL A 100 -8.01 16.54 7.82
N ASP A 101 -8.27 15.61 6.90
CA ASP A 101 -9.52 14.86 6.83
C ASP A 101 -9.39 13.46 7.44
N GLY A 102 -8.80 13.39 8.63
CA GLY A 102 -8.62 12.13 9.32
C GLY A 102 -8.41 12.28 10.81
N VAL A 103 -8.70 11.19 11.51
CA VAL A 103 -8.63 11.13 12.97
C VAL A 103 -7.48 10.18 13.34
N PRO A 104 -6.60 10.56 14.30
CA PRO A 104 -5.62 9.62 14.84
C PRO A 104 -6.33 8.35 15.32
N MET A 105 -5.82 7.17 15.00
CA MET A 105 -6.49 5.91 15.33
C MET A 105 -6.76 5.76 16.83
N GLU A 106 -5.88 6.27 17.69
CA GLU A 106 -6.05 6.27 19.15
C GLU A 106 -7.28 7.05 19.65
N LYS A 107 -7.79 7.99 18.84
CA LYS A 107 -8.94 8.85 19.15
C LYS A 107 -10.17 8.48 18.33
N PHE A 108 -10.07 7.43 17.51
CA PHE A 108 -11.13 7.08 16.60
C PHE A 108 -12.26 6.36 17.32
N ASP A 109 -13.49 6.87 17.15
CA ASP A 109 -14.70 6.31 17.73
C ASP A 109 -15.46 5.48 16.68
N TYR A 110 -15.33 4.16 16.78
CA TYR A 110 -15.99 3.19 15.91
C TYR A 110 -17.51 3.20 16.06
N SER A 111 -18.01 3.40 17.28
CA SER A 111 -19.46 3.43 17.53
C SER A 111 -20.08 4.64 16.85
N ASN A 112 -19.39 5.78 16.86
CA ASN A 112 -19.82 6.97 16.13
C ASN A 112 -19.76 6.77 14.60
N GLU A 113 -18.68 6.18 14.06
CA GLU A 113 -18.60 5.89 12.62
C GLU A 113 -19.73 4.96 12.16
N GLN A 114 -20.04 3.92 12.92
CA GLN A 114 -21.12 2.99 12.62
C GLN A 114 -22.49 3.69 12.63
N ALA A 115 -22.74 4.54 13.63
CA ALA A 115 -23.97 5.32 13.71
C ALA A 115 -24.12 6.30 12.53
N LEU A 116 -23.03 6.98 12.14
CA LEU A 116 -23.01 7.87 10.98
C LEU A 116 -23.30 7.11 9.68
N TRP A 117 -22.73 5.91 9.53
CA TRP A 117 -22.98 5.06 8.37
C TRP A 117 -24.46 4.69 8.27
N TRP A 118 -25.08 4.25 9.37
CA TRP A 118 -26.50 3.91 9.36
C TRP A 118 -27.41 5.11 9.07
N ASN A 119 -27.07 6.29 9.59
CA ASN A 119 -27.91 7.48 9.44
C ASN A 119 -27.76 8.17 8.09
N THR A 120 -26.57 8.16 7.49
CA THR A 120 -26.24 8.99 6.33
C THR A 120 -25.61 8.22 5.17
N GLY A 121 -25.10 7.01 5.41
CA GLY A 121 -24.24 6.30 4.48
C GLY A 121 -22.84 6.92 4.34
N LEU A 122 -22.40 7.71 5.32
CA LEU A 122 -21.04 8.27 5.41
C LEU A 122 -20.33 7.73 6.65
N HIS A 123 -19.01 7.63 6.58
CA HIS A 123 -18.17 7.10 7.66
C HIS A 123 -17.41 8.21 8.42
N TYR A 124 -17.86 9.45 8.26
CA TYR A 124 -17.35 10.62 8.95
C TYR A 124 -18.45 11.68 8.96
N ASP A 125 -18.29 12.67 9.83
CA ASP A 125 -19.22 13.80 9.92
C ASP A 125 -18.90 14.81 8.79
N PRO A 126 -19.81 15.03 7.82
CA PRO A 126 -19.58 15.99 6.75
C PRO A 126 -19.42 17.42 7.30
N GLU A 127 -18.74 18.29 6.56
CA GLU A 127 -18.70 19.71 6.90
C GLU A 127 -20.11 20.31 6.89
N GLN A 128 -20.38 21.23 7.82
CA GLN A 128 -21.73 21.75 8.13
C GLN A 128 -22.46 22.42 6.94
N ASP A 129 -21.74 22.72 5.86
CA ASP A 129 -22.25 23.49 4.72
C ASP A 129 -22.64 22.63 3.50
N ARG A 130 -22.49 21.29 3.57
CA ARG A 130 -22.81 20.37 2.45
C ARG A 130 -23.91 19.38 2.81
N SER A 131 -24.81 19.13 1.86
CA SER A 131 -25.77 18.03 1.97
C SER A 131 -25.07 16.66 1.86
N VAL A 132 -25.73 15.61 2.33
CA VAL A 132 -25.19 14.23 2.28
C VAL A 132 -24.94 13.79 0.83
N GLU A 133 -25.81 14.14 -0.10
CA GLU A 133 -25.68 13.83 -1.52
C GLU A 133 -24.48 14.54 -2.16
N GLU A 134 -24.30 15.83 -1.85
CA GLU A 134 -23.15 16.62 -2.30
C GLU A 134 -21.84 16.04 -1.75
N GLU A 135 -21.83 15.62 -0.49
CA GLU A 135 -20.65 15.03 0.13
C GLU A 135 -20.28 13.68 -0.51
N LYS A 136 -21.27 12.83 -0.80
CA LYS A 136 -21.05 11.57 -1.51
C LYS A 136 -20.47 11.80 -2.92
N ALA A 137 -20.99 12.79 -3.64
CA ALA A 137 -20.46 13.15 -4.95
C ALA A 137 -19.02 13.69 -4.86
N PHE A 138 -18.73 14.49 -3.85
CA PHE A 138 -17.38 15.00 -3.60
C PHE A 138 -16.39 13.89 -3.25
N LEU A 139 -16.79 12.95 -2.38
CA LEU A 139 -15.99 11.78 -2.04
C LEU A 139 -15.66 10.90 -3.24
N ALA A 140 -16.64 10.67 -4.12
CA ALA A 140 -16.42 9.89 -5.33
C ALA A 140 -15.35 10.54 -6.22
N LYS A 141 -15.41 11.88 -6.39
CA LYS A 141 -14.42 12.64 -7.14
C LYS A 141 -13.04 12.63 -6.48
N ASP A 142 -12.98 12.75 -5.16
CA ASP A 142 -11.72 12.70 -4.42
C ASP A 142 -11.07 11.33 -4.50
N LEU A 143 -11.87 10.26 -4.41
CA LEU A 143 -11.42 8.89 -4.63
C LEU A 143 -10.84 8.71 -6.03
N GLU A 144 -11.55 9.13 -7.08
CA GLU A 144 -11.05 9.06 -8.47
C GLU A 144 -9.73 9.83 -8.63
N THR A 145 -9.68 11.04 -8.07
CA THR A 145 -8.48 11.87 -8.09
C THR A 145 -7.32 11.18 -7.36
N PHE A 146 -7.59 10.57 -6.21
CA PHE A 146 -6.60 9.88 -5.40
C PHE A 146 -6.06 8.63 -6.11
N VAL A 147 -6.94 7.80 -6.67
CA VAL A 147 -6.59 6.60 -7.45
C VAL A 147 -5.73 6.97 -8.64
N ALA A 148 -6.13 8.00 -9.41
CA ALA A 148 -5.37 8.47 -10.57
C ALA A 148 -4.00 9.03 -10.17
N LYS A 149 -3.96 9.87 -9.12
CA LYS A 149 -2.73 10.49 -8.60
C LYS A 149 -1.68 9.45 -8.18
N PHE A 150 -2.11 8.37 -7.54
CA PHE A 150 -1.23 7.32 -7.05
C PHE A 150 -1.13 6.11 -7.98
N GLY A 151 -1.81 6.14 -9.13
CA GLY A 151 -1.79 5.07 -10.13
C GLY A 151 -2.26 3.73 -9.58
N LEU A 152 -3.21 3.74 -8.64
CA LEU A 152 -3.60 2.53 -7.90
C LEU A 152 -4.28 1.49 -8.80
N ASP A 153 -4.91 1.90 -9.90
CA ASP A 153 -5.47 0.98 -10.91
C ASP A 153 -4.44 -0.04 -11.41
N ARG A 154 -3.16 0.37 -11.54
CA ARG A 154 -2.07 -0.49 -12.02
C ARG A 154 -1.72 -1.62 -11.05
N ILE A 155 -2.04 -1.43 -9.77
CA ILE A 155 -1.83 -2.45 -8.72
C ILE A 155 -2.89 -3.54 -8.85
N ILE A 156 -4.13 -3.16 -9.17
CA ILE A 156 -5.26 -4.09 -9.30
C ILE A 156 -5.07 -5.07 -10.48
N GLU A 157 -4.30 -4.67 -11.49
CA GLU A 157 -3.98 -5.50 -12.66
C GLU A 157 -2.99 -6.65 -12.37
N MET A 158 -2.44 -6.74 -11.15
CA MET A 158 -1.42 -7.73 -10.84
C MET A 158 -1.97 -9.17 -10.70
N PRO A 159 -1.38 -10.16 -11.38
CA PRO A 159 -2.01 -11.45 -11.63
C PRO A 159 -2.13 -12.42 -10.44
N LYS A 160 -1.50 -12.12 -9.30
CA LYS A 160 -1.49 -12.99 -8.12
C LYS A 160 -1.78 -12.25 -6.82
N LEU A 161 -2.13 -10.97 -6.93
CA LEU A 161 -2.49 -10.18 -5.78
C LEU A 161 -3.80 -10.75 -5.22
N ASN A 162 -3.77 -11.16 -3.96
CA ASN A 162 -4.93 -11.65 -3.22
C ASN A 162 -5.11 -10.94 -1.87
N GLY A 163 -4.27 -9.95 -1.59
CA GLY A 163 -4.46 -9.06 -0.47
C GLY A 163 -3.86 -7.68 -0.75
N LEU A 164 -4.63 -6.66 -0.41
CA LEU A 164 -4.22 -5.27 -0.56
C LEU A 164 -4.52 -4.54 0.73
N GLN A 165 -3.53 -3.83 1.27
CA GLN A 165 -3.72 -3.02 2.46
C GLN A 165 -3.39 -1.56 2.15
N PHE A 166 -4.28 -0.65 2.51
CA PHE A 166 -4.02 0.78 2.49
C PHE A 166 -3.88 1.31 3.90
N ARG A 167 -2.88 2.14 4.17
CA ARG A 167 -2.76 2.80 5.46
C ARG A 167 -2.42 4.27 5.29
N PHE A 168 -2.89 5.09 6.23
CA PHE A 168 -2.68 6.53 6.26
C PHE A 168 -1.91 6.90 7.51
N TYR A 169 -0.79 7.60 7.33
CA TYR A 169 0.13 7.96 8.40
C TYR A 169 0.48 9.45 8.31
N VAL A 170 0.66 10.10 9.45
CA VAL A 170 1.31 11.42 9.50
C VAL A 170 2.82 11.23 9.64
N ARG A 171 3.61 11.96 8.83
CA ARG A 171 5.08 11.97 8.91
C ARG A 171 5.54 12.83 10.09
N SER A 172 5.75 12.20 11.24
CA SER A 172 6.49 12.79 12.35
C SER A 172 7.98 12.85 12.03
N GLY A 173 8.45 13.91 11.36
CA GLY A 173 9.89 14.24 11.24
C GLY A 173 10.49 14.33 9.82
N GLY A 174 9.69 14.43 8.76
CA GLY A 174 10.16 14.72 7.39
C GLY A 174 10.35 13.49 6.48
N GLU A 175 10.83 13.70 5.25
CA GLU A 175 10.87 12.68 4.17
C GLU A 175 11.79 11.49 4.44
N ASN A 176 12.72 11.62 5.40
CA ASN A 176 13.72 10.62 5.71
C ASN A 176 13.39 9.75 6.94
N VAL A 177 12.19 9.90 7.52
CA VAL A 177 11.81 9.11 8.70
C VAL A 177 11.40 7.70 8.29
N ILE A 178 12.18 6.74 8.78
CA ILE A 178 12.02 5.30 8.55
C ILE A 178 11.10 4.75 9.64
N GLY A 179 9.81 4.62 9.32
CA GLY A 179 8.81 4.07 10.25
C GLY A 179 8.53 5.01 11.45
N GLY A 180 7.32 4.94 12.00
CA GLY A 180 6.97 5.65 13.24
C GLY A 180 6.02 6.83 13.13
N GLY A 181 5.29 6.96 12.02
CA GLY A 181 4.11 7.83 12.00
C GLY A 181 2.96 7.23 12.81
N GLU A 182 2.08 8.07 13.35
CA GLU A 182 0.83 7.61 13.94
C GLU A 182 -0.14 7.21 12.82
N PRO A 183 -0.84 6.07 12.92
CA PRO A 183 -1.87 5.69 11.96
C PRO A 183 -3.10 6.56 12.13
N TYR A 184 -3.76 6.87 11.01
CA TYR A 184 -4.98 7.68 10.95
C TYR A 184 -6.10 6.94 10.23
N ARG A 185 -7.33 7.16 10.68
CA ARG A 185 -8.54 6.88 9.91
C ARG A 185 -8.82 8.08 9.00
N HIS A 186 -8.49 7.95 7.72
CA HIS A 186 -8.79 8.97 6.70
C HIS A 186 -10.21 8.78 6.16
N ARG A 187 -10.89 9.86 5.77
CA ARG A 187 -12.23 9.78 5.14
C ARG A 187 -12.29 8.94 3.86
N LEU A 188 -11.13 8.72 3.23
CA LEU A 188 -10.99 7.92 2.02
C LEU A 188 -10.77 6.42 2.28
N CYS A 189 -10.60 5.98 3.54
CA CYS A 189 -10.41 4.56 3.83
C CYS A 189 -11.55 3.71 3.26
N ASN A 190 -12.81 3.98 3.62
CA ASN A 190 -13.93 3.16 3.11
C ASN A 190 -14.18 3.32 1.60
N PRO A 191 -14.15 4.53 1.00
CA PRO A 191 -14.19 4.67 -0.45
C PRO A 191 -13.10 3.87 -1.18
N LEU A 192 -11.86 3.89 -0.69
CA LEU A 192 -10.75 3.12 -1.28
C LEU A 192 -10.94 1.61 -1.12
N TRP A 193 -11.39 1.17 0.05
CA TRP A 193 -11.71 -0.24 0.28
C TRP A 193 -12.77 -0.71 -0.72
N ARG A 194 -13.93 -0.03 -0.80
CA ARG A 194 -15.02 -0.37 -1.74
C ARG A 194 -14.55 -0.39 -3.18
N TRP A 195 -13.82 0.65 -3.58
CA TRP A 195 -13.29 0.75 -4.93
C TRP A 195 -12.35 -0.41 -5.27
N ALA A 196 -11.39 -0.72 -4.39
CA ALA A 196 -10.43 -1.80 -4.63
C ALA A 196 -11.13 -3.16 -4.65
N THR A 197 -12.01 -3.43 -3.68
CA THR A 197 -12.80 -4.67 -3.60
C THR A 197 -13.62 -4.86 -4.87
N GLN A 198 -14.34 -3.83 -5.32
CA GLN A 198 -15.12 -3.88 -6.56
C GLN A 198 -14.22 -4.14 -7.78
N LYS A 199 -13.11 -3.41 -7.92
CA LYS A 199 -12.20 -3.57 -9.07
C LYS A 199 -11.56 -4.96 -9.13
N LEU A 200 -11.27 -5.55 -7.97
CA LEU A 200 -10.71 -6.89 -7.87
C LEU A 200 -11.76 -7.96 -8.16
N ALA A 201 -13.00 -7.79 -7.68
CA ALA A 201 -14.12 -8.65 -8.04
C ALA A 201 -14.40 -8.62 -9.56
N GLU A 202 -14.47 -7.43 -10.16
CA GLU A 202 -14.62 -7.23 -11.61
C GLU A 202 -13.53 -7.94 -12.42
N LYS A 203 -12.29 -7.93 -11.92
CA LYS A 203 -11.13 -8.44 -12.65
C LYS A 203 -10.93 -9.94 -12.51
N TRP A 204 -11.02 -10.44 -11.28
CA TRP A 204 -10.62 -11.81 -10.92
C TRP A 204 -11.81 -12.74 -10.72
N GLY A 205 -13.05 -12.22 -10.79
CA GLY A 205 -14.26 -13.00 -10.55
C GLY A 205 -14.33 -13.51 -9.11
N VAL A 206 -13.67 -12.83 -8.17
CA VAL A 206 -13.67 -13.18 -6.76
C VAL A 206 -14.98 -12.69 -6.17
N ASP A 207 -15.75 -13.62 -5.60
CA ASP A 207 -16.92 -13.30 -4.80
C ASP A 207 -16.44 -12.61 -3.52
N VAL A 208 -17.08 -11.50 -3.15
CA VAL A 208 -16.67 -10.65 -2.01
C VAL A 208 -16.75 -11.45 -0.69
N ASP A 209 -17.58 -12.49 -0.68
CA ASP A 209 -17.77 -13.43 0.43
C ASP A 209 -16.76 -14.60 0.44
N ASN A 210 -15.86 -14.71 -0.55
CA ASN A 210 -14.89 -15.80 -0.64
C ASN A 210 -13.55 -15.39 0.00
N GLU A 211 -13.10 -16.14 1.02
CA GLU A 211 -11.93 -15.85 1.87
C GLU A 211 -10.57 -15.72 1.12
N GLU A 212 -10.54 -15.98 -0.19
CA GLU A 212 -9.31 -15.97 -0.98
C GLU A 212 -8.74 -14.56 -1.23
N PHE A 213 -9.57 -13.50 -1.15
CA PHE A 213 -9.15 -12.11 -1.39
C PHE A 213 -9.53 -11.18 -0.24
N HIS A 214 -8.58 -10.34 0.24
CA HIS A 214 -8.85 -9.35 1.29
C HIS A 214 -8.28 -7.96 0.96
N VAL A 215 -9.14 -6.95 0.79
CA VAL A 215 -8.73 -5.55 0.91
C VAL A 215 -8.85 -5.14 2.37
N THR A 216 -7.82 -4.51 2.90
CA THR A 216 -7.86 -3.89 4.23
C THR A 216 -7.43 -2.42 4.18
N THR A 217 -7.95 -1.60 5.07
CA THR A 217 -7.56 -0.21 5.36
C THR A 217 -7.20 -0.04 6.84
N THR A 218 -6.79 -1.14 7.47
CA THR A 218 -6.40 -1.32 8.88
C THR A 218 -7.53 -1.55 9.91
N MET A 219 -8.80 -1.76 9.52
CA MET A 219 -9.95 -1.94 10.45
C MET A 219 -10.99 -2.97 9.91
N PRO A 220 -11.99 -3.45 10.70
CA PRO A 220 -13.05 -4.28 10.15
C PRO A 220 -13.85 -3.47 9.14
N GLU A 221 -13.65 -3.81 7.88
CA GLU A 221 -14.30 -3.21 6.73
C GLU A 221 -15.45 -4.09 6.31
N ASP A 222 -16.47 -4.06 7.15
CA ASP A 222 -17.87 -4.23 6.80
C ASP A 222 -18.63 -4.23 8.13
N TYR A 223 -19.38 -3.15 8.38
CA TYR A 223 -20.41 -3.19 9.41
C TYR A 223 -21.57 -4.12 9.02
N ASP A 224 -21.61 -4.55 7.75
CA ASP A 224 -22.62 -5.45 7.21
C ASP A 224 -22.44 -6.90 7.67
N HIS A 225 -21.22 -7.33 8.02
CA HIS A 225 -20.94 -8.70 8.49
C HIS A 225 -21.08 -8.91 10.00
N VAL A 226 -21.23 -7.84 10.79
CA VAL A 226 -21.30 -7.94 12.26
C VAL A 226 -22.75 -8.06 12.78
N ASN A 227 -23.76 -7.77 11.96
CA ASN A 227 -25.18 -7.81 12.37
C ASN A 227 -26.09 -8.53 11.36
N MET A 228 -25.77 -9.79 11.04
CA MET A 228 -26.81 -10.77 10.70
C MET A 228 -26.97 -11.74 11.87
N ASP A 229 -27.45 -11.24 13.01
CA ASP A 229 -28.15 -12.00 14.06
C ASP A 229 -28.96 -11.04 14.95
#